data_AF-A0A1S2LD77-F1
#
_entry.id   AF-A0A1S2LD77-F1
#
_cell.length_a   1.000
_cell.length_b   1.000
_cell.length_c   1.000
_cell.angle_alpha   90.00
_cell.angle_beta   90.00
_cell.angle_gamma   90.00
#
_symmetry.space_group_name_H-M   'P 1'
#
loop_
_entity.id
_entity.type
_entity.pdbx_description
1 polymer ?
#
loop_
_entity_poly.entity_id
_entity_poly.type
_entity_poly.pdbx_seq_one_letter_code
_entity_poly.pdbx_strand_id
1 'polypeptide(L)' 'MGDSKLEVIKMNHNDIQQTLQDALNNEEEMMRTYLIAAERVHESEELKLRLREFAEGNAKRSRQLMDELKRFTD' A
#
# COMPACT_ATOMS: atom_id res chain seq x y z
N MET A 1 29.51 20.73 -18.91
CA MET A 1 29.30 19.61 -17.96
C MET A 1 28.85 20.23 -16.65
N GLY A 2 27.53 20.36 -16.46
CA GLY A 2 26.97 20.77 -15.19
C GLY A 2 26.58 19.50 -14.45
N ASP A 3 27.29 19.20 -13.38
CA ASP A 3 26.92 18.11 -12.47
C ASP A 3 25.55 18.45 -11.89
N SER A 4 24.51 17.85 -12.46
CA SER A 4 23.18 17.83 -11.85
C SER A 4 23.28 16.86 -10.67
N LYS A 5 23.78 17.38 -9.55
CA LYS A 5 23.67 16.69 -8.26
C LYS A 5 22.18 16.58 -8.00
N LEU A 6 21.63 15.38 -8.19
CA LEU A 6 20.39 14.98 -7.56
C LEU A 6 20.56 15.27 -6.07
N GLU A 7 19.98 16.39 -5.63
CA GLU A 7 19.90 16.73 -4.24
C GLU A 7 19.07 15.61 -3.61
N VAL A 8 19.74 14.73 -2.86
CA VAL A 8 19.06 13.69 -2.09
C VAL A 8 18.26 14.47 -1.05
N ILE A 9 16.98 14.74 -1.35
CA ILE A 9 16.07 15.37 -0.41
C ILE A 9 15.99 14.45 0.80
N LYS A 10 16.61 14.89 1.88
CA LYS A 10 16.56 14.18 3.15
C LYS A 10 15.13 14.30 3.68
N MET A 11 14.34 13.25 3.52
CA MET A 11 12.99 13.21 4.10
C MET A 11 13.09 13.35 5.62
N ASN A 12 12.29 14.26 6.18
CA ASN A 12 12.19 14.38 7.63
C ASN A 12 11.24 13.32 8.19
N HIS A 13 11.19 13.17 9.50
CA HIS A 13 10.38 12.15 10.16
C HIS A 13 8.88 12.27 9.83
N ASN A 14 8.36 13.50 9.72
CA ASN A 14 6.96 13.77 9.38
C ASN A 14 6.67 13.40 7.92
N ASP A 15 7.59 13.69 7.00
CA ASP A 15 7.43 13.33 5.58
C ASP A 15 7.37 11.80 5.41
N ILE A 16 8.20 11.07 6.16
CA ILE A 16 8.21 9.60 6.15
C ILE A 16 6.90 9.07 6.74
N GLN A 17 6.47 9.59 7.89
CA GLN A 17 5.22 9.19 8.52
C GLN A 17 4.02 9.43 7.60
N GLN A 18 3.95 10.59 6.93
CA GLN A 18 2.90 10.90 5.97
C GLN A 18 2.93 9.93 4.79
N THR A 19 4.12 9.66 4.24
CA THR A 19 4.29 8.69 3.14
C THR A 19 3.80 7.30 3.52
N LEU A 20 4.11 6.83 4.75
CA LEU A 20 3.64 5.54 5.24
C LEU A 20 2.12 5.52 5.46
N GLN A 21 1.54 6.63 5.92
CA GLN A 21 0.09 6.77 6.09
C GLN A 21 -0.63 6.77 4.74
N ASP A 22 -0.10 7.46 3.74
CA ASP A 22 -0.65 7.48 2.39
C ASP A 22 -0.54 6.09 1.75
N ALA A 23 0.57 5.39 1.95
CA ALA A 23 0.72 4.01 1.52
C ALA A 23 -0.31 3.08 2.19
N LEU A 24 -0.56 3.23 3.49
CA LEU A 24 -1.56 2.43 4.21
C LEU A 24 -2.96 2.65 3.62
N ASN A 25 -3.32 3.91 3.37
CA ASN A 25 -4.61 4.27 2.77
C ASN A 25 -4.77 3.62 1.38
N ASN A 26 -3.71 3.66 0.55
CA ASN A 26 -3.70 3.05 -0.77
C ASN A 26 -3.85 1.52 -0.70
N GLU A 27 -3.14 0.85 0.22
CA GLU A 27 -3.26 -0.60 0.40
C GLU A 27 -4.69 -0.99 0.78
N GLU A 28 -5.35 -0.25 1.67
CA GLU A 28 -6.74 -0.51 2.04
C GLU A 28 -7.73 -0.25 0.89
N GLU A 29 -7.53 0.81 0.10
CA GLU A 29 -8.36 1.10 -1.07
C GLU A 29 -8.24 0.01 -2.14
N MET A 30 -7.02 -0.42 -2.45
CA MET A 30 -6.78 -1.53 -3.37
C MET A 30 -7.40 -2.83 -2.88
N MET A 31 -7.25 -3.13 -1.58
CA MET A 31 -7.88 -4.31 -0.98
C MET A 31 -9.39 -4.29 -1.18
N ARG A 32 -10.07 -3.18 -0.84
CA ARG A 32 -11.52 -3.02 -1.03
C ARG A 32 -11.90 -3.18 -2.50
N THR A 33 -11.12 -2.60 -3.40
CA THR A 33 -11.34 -2.68 -4.84
C THR A 33 -11.29 -4.12 -5.35
N TYR A 34 -10.28 -4.90 -4.95
CA TYR A 34 -10.16 -6.29 -5.37
C TYR A 34 -11.24 -7.19 -4.79
N LEU A 35 -11.66 -6.97 -3.53
CA LEU A 35 -12.78 -7.72 -2.94
C LEU A 35 -14.08 -7.47 -3.70
N ILE A 36 -14.41 -6.20 -3.97
CA ILE A 36 -15.60 -5.83 -4.76
C ILE A 36 -15.52 -6.42 -6.17
N ALA A 37 -14.35 -6.36 -6.82
CA ALA A 37 -14.16 -6.96 -8.14
C ALA A 37 -14.37 -8.48 -8.11
N ALA A 38 -13.84 -9.17 -7.10
CA ALA A 38 -14.00 -10.62 -6.93
C ALA A 38 -15.47 -11.03 -6.77
N GLU A 39 -16.28 -10.22 -6.10
CA GLU A 39 -17.73 -10.44 -5.96
C GLU A 39 -18.48 -10.28 -7.30
N ARG A 40 -18.02 -9.38 -8.17
CA ARG A 40 -18.63 -9.08 -9.47
C ARG A 40 -18.17 -10.01 -10.59
N VAL A 41 -17.05 -10.71 -10.42
CA VAL A 41 -16.58 -11.71 -11.40
C VAL A 41 -17.38 -12.99 -11.23
N HIS A 42 -18.24 -13.28 -12.20
CA HIS A 42 -19.08 -14.48 -12.22
C HIS A 42 -18.57 -15.58 -13.16
N GLU A 43 -17.79 -15.21 -14.17
CA GLU A 43 -17.45 -16.10 -15.29
C GLU A 43 -16.06 -16.75 -15.16
N SER A 44 -15.28 -16.41 -14.12
CA SER A 44 -13.93 -16.94 -13.92
C SER A 44 -13.61 -17.10 -12.43
N GLU A 45 -13.71 -18.34 -11.96
CA GLU A 45 -13.33 -18.68 -10.58
C GLU A 45 -11.82 -18.51 -10.32
N GLU A 46 -10.98 -18.72 -11.34
CA GLU A 46 -9.55 -18.46 -11.25
C GLU A 46 -9.26 -16.97 -11.03
N LEU A 47 -9.91 -16.08 -11.79
CA LEU A 47 -9.72 -14.64 -11.62
C LEU A 47 -10.28 -14.18 -10.26
N LYS A 48 -11.43 -14.71 -9.83
CA LYS A 48 -11.98 -14.44 -8.49
C LYS A 48 -11.00 -14.81 -7.39
N LEU A 49 -10.36 -15.98 -7.49
CA LEU A 49 -9.33 -16.41 -6.54
C LEU A 49 -8.14 -15.44 -6.53
N ARG A 50 -7.59 -15.12 -7.70
CA ARG A 50 -6.45 -14.17 -7.81
C ARG A 50 -6.76 -12.79 -7.22
N LEU A 51 -7.97 -12.28 -7.44
CA LEU A 51 -8.40 -11.01 -6.85
C LEU A 51 -8.45 -11.08 -5.32
N ARG A 52 -8.88 -12.20 -4.73
CA ARG A 52 -8.83 -12.41 -3.27
C ARG A 52 -7.39 -12.51 -2.78
N GLU A 53 -6.52 -13.22 -3.49
CA GLU A 53 -5.09 -13.31 -3.14
C GLU A 53 -4.40 -11.93 -3.17
N PHE A 54 -4.76 -11.06 -4.14
CA PHE A 54 -4.29 -9.68 -4.15
C PHE A 54 -4.77 -8.91 -2.91
N ALA A 55 -6.05 -9.01 -2.56
CA ALA A 55 -6.61 -8.38 -1.36
C ALA A 55 -5.94 -8.87 -0.07
N GLU A 56 -5.65 -10.17 0.05
CA GLU A 56 -4.89 -10.73 1.17
C GLU A 56 -3.46 -10.17 1.23
N GLY A 57 -2.83 -10.00 0.07
CA GLY A 57 -1.54 -9.34 -0.07
C GLY A 57 -1.57 -7.89 0.43
N ASN A 58 -2.59 -7.11 0.04
CA ASN A 58 -2.81 -5.76 0.55
C ASN A 58 -2.98 -5.78 2.08
N ALA A 59 -3.81 -6.67 2.63
CA ALA A 59 -4.02 -6.77 4.07
C ALA A 59 -2.73 -7.06 4.85
N LYS A 60 -1.84 -7.88 4.29
CA LYS A 60 -0.51 -8.14 4.88
C LYS A 60 0.34 -6.88 4.90
N ARG A 61 0.40 -6.12 3.79
CA ARG A 61 1.17 -4.87 3.71
C ARG A 61 0.59 -3.78 4.60
N SER A 62 -0.75 -3.66 4.70
CA SER A 62 -1.40 -2.76 5.65
C SER A 62 -0.95 -3.04 7.09
N ARG A 63 -0.87 -4.31 7.51
CA ARG A 63 -0.36 -4.67 8.85
C ARG A 63 1.09 -4.22 9.06
N GLN A 64 1.95 -4.47 8.08
CA GLN A 64 3.35 -4.05 8.15
C GLN A 64 3.47 -2.52 8.24
N LEU A 65 2.69 -1.77 7.45
CA LEU A 65 2.65 -0.31 7.48
C LEU A 65 2.14 0.22 8.82
N MET A 66 1.09 -0.38 9.38
CA MET A 66 0.59 -0.04 10.71
C MET A 66 1.65 -0.28 11.79
N ASP A 67 2.40 -1.37 11.71
CA ASP A 67 3.47 -1.67 12.68
C ASP A 67 4.65 -0.70 12.55
N GLU A 68 4.99 -0.25 11.34
CA GLU A 68 5.98 0.81 11.15
C GLU A 68 5.47 2.16 11.66
N LEU A 69 4.23 2.56 11.32
CA LEU A 69 3.62 3.81 11.79
C LEU A 69 3.59 3.93 13.31
N LYS A 70 3.34 2.83 14.03
CA LYS A 70 3.39 2.83 15.51
C LYS A 70 4.73 3.30 16.06
N ARG A 71 5.84 2.99 15.37
CA ARG A 71 7.20 3.40 15.77
C ARG A 71 7.46 4.91 15.64
N PHE A 72 6.57 5.64 14.95
CA PHE A 72 6.64 7.11 14.83
C PHE A 72 5.82 7.82 15.91
N THR A 73 4.97 7.09 16.64
CA THR A 73 4.13 7.61 17.73
C THR A 73 4.67 7.33 19.13
N ASP A 74 5.66 6.43 19.25
CA ASP A 74 6.39 6.10 20.49
C ASP A 74 7.70 6.89 20.60
#